data_AF-A0A523XNV9-F1
#
_entry.id   AF-A0A523XNV9-F1
#
_cell.length_a   1.000
_cell.length_b   1.000
_cell.length_c   1.000
_cell.angle_alpha   90.00
_cell.angle_beta   90.00
_cell.angle_gamma   90.00
#
_symmetry.space_group_name_H-M   'P 1'
#
loop_
_entity.id
_entity.type
_entity.pdbx_description
1 polymer ?
#
loop_
_entity_poly.entity_id
_entity_poly.type
_entity_poly.pdbx_seq_one_letter_code
_entity_poly.pdbx_strand_id
1 'polypeptide(L)'
;MSNLEISPIGIELSHQEILRYSRHLLLPEVGMEGQKKLKAASVLVAGTGGLGSPAAMYLAAAGVGRIGLVDYDVVDSSNLQRQIIHSTSDIGERKVRSARDRLQNINPDIEVEIHDVPFTSENAFRIAEHYDLIVDCTDNFPTRYLINDLCV
;
A
#
# COMPACT_ATOMS: atom_id res chain seq x y z
N MET A 1 7.28 23.22 3.70
CA MET A 1 8.08 22.04 3.33
C MET A 1 8.93 21.63 4.52
N SER A 2 8.31 21.01 5.52
CA SER A 2 9.01 20.39 6.64
C SER A 2 9.35 18.95 6.23
N ASN A 3 10.64 18.61 6.21
CA ASN A 3 11.06 17.21 6.12
C ASN A 3 10.48 16.48 7.31
N LEU A 4 9.46 15.64 7.10
CA LEU A 4 8.99 14.67 8.09
C LEU A 4 10.10 13.61 8.21
N GLU A 5 11.05 13.82 9.12
CA GLU A 5 11.87 12.71 9.59
C GLU A 5 10.96 11.76 10.36
N ILE A 6 10.55 10.68 9.70
CA ILE A 6 9.95 9.52 10.37
C ILE A 6 11.03 9.03 11.34
N SER A 7 10.88 9.39 12.62
CA SER A 7 11.80 9.00 13.68
C SER A 7 11.45 7.58 14.13
N PRO A 8 12.29 6.56 13.86
CA PRO A 8 11.97 5.17 14.18
C PRO A 8 12.16 4.84 15.68
N ILE A 9 12.16 5.84 16.57
CA ILE A 9 12.41 5.65 18.01
C ILE A 9 11.33 4.74 18.59
N GLY A 10 11.70 3.48 18.86
CA GLY A 10 10.84 2.46 19.46
C GLY A 10 10.33 1.36 18.51
N ILE A 11 10.59 1.45 17.20
CA ILE A 11 10.22 0.39 16.24
C ILE A 11 11.30 -0.70 16.25
N GLU A 12 10.93 -1.89 16.70
CA GLU A 12 11.79 -3.07 16.67
C GLU A 12 11.26 -4.13 15.71
N LEU A 13 12.20 -4.86 15.08
CA LEU A 13 11.87 -6.03 14.28
C LEU A 13 11.84 -7.25 15.20
N SER A 14 10.78 -8.05 15.12
CA SER A 14 10.74 -9.37 15.74
C SER A 14 11.77 -10.30 15.09
N HIS A 15 12.06 -11.41 15.75
CA HIS A 15 12.95 -12.43 15.18
C HIS A 15 12.44 -12.97 13.84
N GLN A 16 11.12 -13.13 13.69
CA GLN A 16 10.50 -13.58 12.44
C GLN A 16 10.69 -12.57 11.31
N GLU A 17 10.53 -11.28 11.60
CA GLU A 17 10.75 -10.20 10.64
C GLU A 17 12.23 -10.09 10.23
N ILE A 18 13.16 -10.25 11.17
CA ILE A 18 14.60 -10.28 10.86
C ILE A 18 14.92 -11.41 9.86
N LEU A 19 14.35 -12.60 10.07
CA LEU A 19 14.52 -13.72 9.13
C LEU A 19 13.89 -13.43 7.76
N ARG A 20 12.64 -12.91 7.74
CA ARG A 20 11.93 -12.56 6.50
C ARG A 20 12.69 -11.52 5.68
N TYR A 21 13.18 -10.47 6.32
CA TYR A 21 13.85 -9.34 5.65
C TYR A 21 15.38 -9.48 5.60
N SER A 22 15.92 -10.65 5.92
CA SER A 22 17.38 -10.91 5.96
C SER A 22 18.12 -10.42 4.71
N ARG A 23 17.52 -10.52 3.52
CA ARG A 23 18.10 -10.01 2.27
C ARG A 23 18.10 -8.47 2.16
N HIS A 24 17.13 -7.78 2.73
CA HIS A 24 17.13 -6.31 2.78
C HIS A 24 18.15 -5.80 3.82
N LEU A 25 18.29 -6.50 4.94
CA LEU A 25 19.24 -6.15 6.00
C LEU A 25 20.71 -6.18 5.53
N LEU A 26 21.01 -6.92 4.46
CA LEU A 26 22.33 -6.99 3.84
C LEU A 26 22.60 -5.84 2.85
N LEU A 27 21.58 -5.09 2.42
CA LEU A 27 21.74 -3.97 1.50
C LEU A 27 22.27 -2.75 2.27
N PRO A 28 23.43 -2.18 1.91
CA PRO A 28 24.02 -1.04 2.61
C PRO A 28 23.07 0.17 2.72
N GLU A 29 22.26 0.41 1.70
CA GLU A 29 21.32 1.53 1.62
C GLU A 29 20.04 1.32 2.44
N VAL A 30 19.76 0.08 2.87
CA VAL A 30 18.59 -0.26 3.69
C VAL A 30 19.03 -0.62 5.10
N GLY A 31 19.72 -1.75 5.27
CA GLY A 31 20.16 -2.23 6.58
C GLY A 31 19.03 -2.36 7.60
N MET A 32 19.40 -2.45 8.89
CA MET A 32 18.44 -2.51 10.00
C MET A 32 17.58 -1.25 10.09
N GLU A 33 18.20 -0.08 10.02
CA GLU A 33 17.52 1.20 10.19
C GLU A 33 16.53 1.48 9.06
N GLY A 34 16.88 1.19 7.81
CA GLY A 34 15.97 1.34 6.67
C GLY A 34 14.78 0.38 6.76
N GLN A 35 15.00 -0.87 7.19
CA GLN A 35 13.89 -1.81 7.38
C GLN A 35 12.97 -1.38 8.54
N LYS A 36 13.51 -0.82 9.62
CA LYS A 36 12.71 -0.21 10.70
C LYS A 36 11.89 0.98 10.19
N LYS A 37 12.47 1.82 9.32
CA LYS A 37 11.73 2.92 8.67
C LYS A 37 10.61 2.42 7.79
N LEU A 38 10.82 1.36 7.00
CA LEU A 38 9.74 0.72 6.22
C LEU A 38 8.62 0.23 7.14
N LYS A 39 8.96 -0.47 8.23
CA LYS A 39 7.98 -0.94 9.22
C LYS A 39 7.24 0.21 9.91
N ALA A 40 7.88 1.35 10.11
CA ALA A 40 7.24 2.53 10.71
C ALA A 40 6.33 3.29 9.72
N ALA A 41 6.55 3.12 8.42
CA ALA A 41 5.89 3.92 7.39
C ALA A 41 4.47 3.42 7.09
N SER A 42 3.66 4.37 6.63
CA SER A 42 2.29 4.17 6.18
C SER A 42 2.11 4.69 4.76
N VAL A 43 1.50 3.89 3.89
CA VAL A 43 1.34 4.22 2.46
C VAL A 43 -0.11 4.03 2.03
N LEU A 44 -0.72 5.06 1.44
CA LEU A 44 -2.01 4.97 0.76
C LEU A 44 -1.80 4.64 -0.72
N VAL A 45 -2.39 3.56 -1.20
CA VAL A 45 -2.42 3.20 -2.63
C VAL A 45 -3.80 3.51 -3.19
N ALA A 46 -3.87 4.49 -4.09
CA ALA A 46 -5.10 4.89 -4.75
C ALA A 46 -5.33 4.09 -6.03
N GLY A 47 -6.23 3.10 -5.97
CA GLY A 47 -6.50 2.14 -7.02
C GLY A 47 -5.75 0.83 -6.80
N THR A 48 -6.47 -0.29 -6.89
CA THR A 48 -5.96 -1.66 -6.76
C THR A 48 -5.91 -2.40 -8.10
N GLY A 49 -6.00 -1.64 -9.20
CA GLY A 49 -5.95 -2.14 -10.58
C GLY A 49 -4.56 -2.50 -11.08
N GLY A 50 -4.29 -2.28 -12.37
CA GLY A 50 -3.07 -2.79 -13.02
C GLY A 50 -1.77 -2.17 -12.50
N LEU A 51 -1.82 -0.90 -12.06
CA LEU A 51 -0.67 -0.22 -11.44
C LEU A 51 -0.60 -0.51 -9.93
N GLY A 52 -1.75 -0.48 -9.26
CA GLY A 52 -1.86 -0.72 -7.82
C GLY A 52 -1.48 -2.13 -7.41
N SER A 53 -1.78 -3.12 -8.26
CA SER A 53 -1.46 -4.53 -8.03
C SER A 53 0.02 -4.75 -7.72
N PRO A 54 0.98 -4.50 -8.64
CA PRO A 54 2.39 -4.69 -8.36
C PRO A 54 2.91 -3.75 -7.26
N ALA A 55 2.45 -2.49 -7.22
CA ALA A 55 2.88 -1.52 -6.22
C ALA A 55 2.57 -2.00 -4.79
N ALA A 56 1.31 -2.32 -4.51
CA ALA A 56 0.88 -2.78 -3.19
C ALA A 56 1.53 -4.12 -2.81
N MET A 57 1.67 -5.05 -3.76
CA MET A 57 2.33 -6.34 -3.51
C MET A 57 3.80 -6.17 -3.10
N TYR A 58 4.55 -5.29 -3.76
CA TYR A 58 5.95 -5.06 -3.41
C TYR A 58 6.11 -4.22 -2.15
N LEU A 59 5.23 -3.25 -1.88
CA LEU A 59 5.20 -2.53 -0.59
C LEU A 59 4.96 -3.50 0.57
N ALA A 60 4.02 -4.43 0.42
CA ALA A 60 3.74 -5.45 1.42
C ALA A 60 4.93 -6.40 1.61
N ALA A 61 5.50 -6.91 0.51
CA ALA A 61 6.68 -7.77 0.58
C ALA A 61 7.92 -7.06 1.16
N ALA A 62 8.04 -5.75 0.93
CA ALA A 62 9.11 -4.91 1.49
C ALA A 62 8.96 -4.68 3.01
N GLY A 63 7.76 -4.92 3.56
CA GLY A 63 7.49 -4.73 4.98
C GLY A 63 7.13 -3.30 5.35
N VAL A 64 6.44 -2.57 4.46
CA VAL A 64 5.77 -1.33 4.83
C VAL A 64 4.73 -1.63 5.89
N GLY A 65 4.82 -0.98 7.05
CA GLY A 65 4.06 -1.36 8.24
C GLY A 65 2.55 -1.26 8.07
N ARG A 66 2.07 -0.17 7.45
CA ARG A 66 0.65 0.05 7.20
C ARG A 66 0.40 0.41 5.74
N ILE A 67 -0.51 -0.31 5.09
CA ILE A 67 -0.91 -0.05 3.70
C ILE A 67 -2.41 0.23 3.66
N GLY A 68 -2.80 1.43 3.26
CA GLY A 68 -4.17 1.79 2.93
C GLY A 68 -4.46 1.48 1.46
N LEU A 69 -5.59 0.86 1.17
CA LEU A 69 -6.06 0.60 -0.19
C LEU A 69 -7.38 1.34 -0.42
N VAL A 70 -7.44 2.25 -1.39
CA VAL A 70 -8.69 2.89 -1.80
C VAL A 70 -9.07 2.49 -3.22
N ASP A 71 -10.21 1.84 -3.36
CA ASP A 71 -10.81 1.42 -4.63
C ASP A 71 -12.29 1.10 -4.36
N TYR A 72 -13.15 1.26 -5.36
CA TYR A 72 -14.59 1.04 -5.24
C TYR A 72 -15.13 -0.02 -6.20
N ASP A 73 -14.25 -0.55 -7.05
CA ASP A 73 -14.63 -1.53 -8.06
C ASP A 73 -14.72 -2.95 -7.50
N VAL A 74 -15.23 -3.83 -8.36
CA VAL A 74 -15.32 -5.27 -8.16
C VAL A 74 -14.33 -5.96 -9.10
N VAL A 75 -13.80 -7.11 -8.70
CA VAL A 75 -12.90 -7.92 -9.55
C VAL A 75 -13.69 -8.46 -10.75
N ASP A 76 -13.15 -8.22 -11.94
CA ASP A 76 -13.73 -8.68 -13.21
C ASP A 76 -12.72 -9.53 -14.01
N SER A 77 -13.22 -10.57 -14.68
CA SER A 77 -12.37 -11.51 -15.43
C SER A 77 -11.55 -10.84 -16.54
N SER A 78 -12.10 -9.81 -17.21
CA SER A 78 -11.41 -9.06 -18.27
C SER A 78 -10.21 -8.27 -17.77
N ASN A 79 -10.12 -8.07 -16.45
CA ASN A 79 -9.09 -7.27 -15.80
C ASN A 79 -7.91 -8.12 -15.29
N LEU A 80 -8.09 -9.43 -15.15
CA LEU A 80 -7.10 -10.35 -14.59
C LEU A 80 -5.80 -10.47 -15.42
N GLN A 81 -5.81 -10.09 -16.70
CA GLN A 81 -4.60 -10.07 -17.53
C GLN A 81 -3.52 -9.08 -17.04
N ARG A 82 -3.91 -8.09 -16.21
CA ARG A 82 -3.00 -7.06 -15.66
C ARG A 82 -3.14 -6.80 -14.16
N GLN A 83 -4.26 -7.20 -13.54
CA GLN A 83 -4.51 -6.98 -12.11
C GLN A 83 -4.09 -8.21 -11.30
N ILE A 84 -2.77 -8.45 -11.25
CA ILE A 84 -2.17 -9.69 -10.72
C ILE A 84 -2.33 -9.88 -9.20
N ILE A 85 -2.83 -8.87 -8.49
CA ILE A 85 -3.16 -9.00 -7.07
C ILE A 85 -4.45 -9.80 -6.86
N HIS A 86 -5.30 -9.87 -7.88
CA HIS A 86 -6.56 -10.63 -7.89
C HIS A 86 -6.40 -11.95 -8.62
N SER A 87 -7.35 -12.86 -8.40
CA SER A 87 -7.40 -14.17 -9.01
C SER A 87 -8.80 -14.53 -9.52
N THR A 88 -8.91 -15.61 -10.30
CA THR A 88 -10.21 -16.08 -10.82
C THR A 88 -11.22 -16.40 -9.71
N SER A 89 -10.76 -16.85 -8.53
CA SER A 89 -11.65 -17.11 -7.39
C SER A 89 -12.22 -15.84 -6.76
N ASP A 90 -11.65 -14.67 -7.07
CA ASP A 90 -12.06 -13.39 -6.48
C ASP A 90 -13.08 -12.65 -7.36
N ILE A 91 -13.44 -13.18 -8.54
CA ILE A 91 -14.41 -12.54 -9.44
C ILE A 91 -15.72 -12.27 -8.69
N GLY A 92 -16.20 -11.02 -8.73
CA GLY A 92 -17.39 -10.58 -8.00
C GLY A 92 -17.11 -10.03 -6.60
N GLU A 93 -15.90 -10.21 -6.05
CA GLU A 93 -15.47 -9.63 -4.77
C GLU A 93 -15.02 -8.17 -4.93
N ARG A 94 -15.12 -7.37 -3.87
CA ARG A 94 -14.60 -5.99 -3.88
C ARG A 94 -13.08 -6.04 -4.06
N LYS A 95 -12.54 -5.22 -4.98
CA LYS A 95 -11.10 -5.25 -5.27
C LYS A 95 -10.26 -4.99 -4.02
N VAL A 96 -10.63 -4.02 -3.19
CA VAL A 96 -9.90 -3.74 -1.93
C VAL A 96 -9.86 -4.93 -0.97
N ARG A 97 -10.91 -5.77 -0.93
CA ARG A 97 -10.96 -6.95 -0.06
C ARG A 97 -10.07 -8.07 -0.61
N SER A 98 -10.21 -8.40 -1.89
CA SER A 98 -9.33 -9.35 -2.58
C SER A 98 -7.85 -8.93 -2.46
N ALA A 99 -7.56 -7.65 -2.67
CA ALA A 99 -6.22 -7.10 -2.53
C ALA A 99 -5.69 -7.24 -1.09
N ARG A 100 -6.48 -6.84 -0.08
CA ARG A 100 -6.09 -6.98 1.33
C ARG A 100 -5.74 -8.43 1.67
N ASP A 101 -6.59 -9.36 1.29
CA ASP A 101 -6.38 -10.78 1.59
C ASP A 101 -5.12 -11.30 0.88
N ARG A 102 -4.85 -10.84 -0.35
CA ARG A 102 -3.59 -11.14 -1.04
C ARG A 102 -2.37 -10.56 -0.32
N LEU A 103 -2.42 -9.32 0.14
CA LEU A 103 -1.30 -8.67 0.85
C LEU A 103 -1.02 -9.36 2.19
N GLN A 104 -2.06 -9.70 2.95
CA GLN A 104 -1.94 -10.45 4.20
C GLN A 104 -1.33 -11.85 4.00
N ASN A 105 -1.66 -12.51 2.88
CA ASN A 105 -1.02 -13.78 2.51
C ASN A 105 0.47 -13.62 2.11
N ILE A 106 0.85 -12.46 1.56
CA ILE A 106 2.26 -12.15 1.26
C ILE A 106 3.03 -11.86 2.55
N ASN A 107 2.44 -11.08 3.44
CA ASN A 107 3.07 -10.61 4.66
C ASN A 107 2.01 -10.44 5.78
N PRO A 108 1.90 -11.39 6.72
CA PRO A 108 0.91 -11.30 7.80
C PRO A 108 1.29 -10.30 8.91
N ASP A 109 2.51 -9.74 8.89
CA ASP A 109 3.00 -8.84 9.93
C ASP A 109 2.69 -7.35 9.64
N ILE A 110 2.06 -7.06 8.50
CA ILE A 110 1.67 -5.69 8.13
C ILE A 110 0.19 -5.43 8.42
N GLU A 111 -0.15 -4.17 8.66
CA GLU A 111 -1.52 -3.71 8.72
C GLU A 111 -2.00 -3.34 7.31
N VAL A 112 -3.19 -3.81 6.94
CA VAL A 112 -3.81 -3.44 5.67
C VAL A 112 -5.22 -2.92 5.91
N GLU A 113 -5.41 -1.63 5.63
CA GLU A 113 -6.69 -0.94 5.78
C GLU A 113 -7.36 -0.76 4.41
N ILE A 114 -8.67 -0.95 4.36
CA ILE A 114 -9.44 -0.83 3.12
C ILE A 114 -10.41 0.35 3.19
N HIS A 115 -10.45 1.10 2.10
CA HIS A 115 -11.38 2.19 1.85
C HIS A 115 -12.20 1.82 0.60
N ASP A 116 -13.30 1.10 0.82
CA ASP A 116 -14.21 0.64 -0.25
C ASP A 116 -15.14 1.78 -0.72
N VAL A 117 -14.53 2.85 -1.21
CA VAL A 117 -15.18 4.10 -1.62
C VAL A 117 -14.45 4.71 -2.81
N PRO A 118 -15.12 5.50 -3.66
CA PRO A 118 -14.42 6.31 -4.64
C PRO A 118 -13.55 7.35 -3.93
N PHE A 119 -12.36 7.61 -4.45
CA PHE A 119 -11.46 8.64 -3.90
C PHE A 119 -11.81 10.01 -4.50
N THR A 120 -12.47 10.86 -3.70
CA THR A 120 -13.11 12.10 -4.18
C THR A 120 -12.79 13.28 -3.27
N SER A 121 -13.06 14.51 -3.73
CA SER A 121 -12.82 15.74 -2.96
C SER A 121 -13.45 15.73 -1.56
N GLU A 122 -14.56 15.01 -1.38
CA GLU A 122 -15.29 14.96 -0.12
C GLU A 122 -14.61 14.08 0.94
N ASN A 123 -13.80 13.10 0.53
CA ASN A 123 -13.20 12.14 1.45
C ASN A 123 -11.67 12.09 1.40
N ALA A 124 -11.06 12.62 0.36
CA ALA A 124 -9.67 12.33 0.05
C ALA A 124 -8.70 12.89 1.09
N PHE A 125 -8.93 14.11 1.59
CA PHE A 125 -8.13 14.68 2.68
C PHE A 125 -8.19 13.81 3.95
N ARG A 126 -9.41 13.44 4.38
CA ARG A 126 -9.63 12.65 5.60
C ARG A 126 -9.02 11.25 5.52
N ILE A 127 -8.98 10.66 4.33
CA ILE A 127 -8.32 9.36 4.14
C ILE A 127 -6.80 9.57 4.11
N ALA A 128 -6.32 10.53 3.33
CA ALA A 128 -4.89 10.75 3.09
C ALA A 128 -4.11 11.26 4.31
N GLU A 129 -4.74 12.04 5.21
CA GLU A 129 -4.07 12.63 6.38
C GLU A 129 -3.46 11.60 7.35
N HIS A 130 -3.85 10.32 7.22
CA HIS A 130 -3.36 9.22 8.05
C HIS A 130 -2.17 8.45 7.47
N TYR A 131 -1.63 8.87 6.32
CA TYR A 131 -0.55 8.16 5.61
C TYR A 131 0.63 9.08 5.31
N ASP A 132 1.84 8.54 5.38
CA ASP A 132 3.08 9.28 5.10
C ASP A 132 3.28 9.53 3.60
N LEU A 133 2.81 8.62 2.76
CA LEU A 133 2.96 8.65 1.31
C LEU A 133 1.68 8.24 0.61
N ILE A 134 1.41 8.86 -0.54
CA ILE A 134 0.33 8.49 -1.45
C ILE A 134 0.94 7.99 -2.76
N VAL A 135 0.47 6.84 -3.23
CA VAL A 135 0.83 6.28 -4.54
C VAL A 135 -0.40 6.37 -5.44
N ASP A 136 -0.38 7.28 -6.40
CA ASP A 136 -1.40 7.36 -7.45
C ASP A 136 -1.27 6.16 -8.40
N CYS A 137 -2.23 5.25 -8.31
CA CYS A 137 -2.38 4.11 -9.22
C CYS A 137 -3.68 4.19 -10.02
N THR A 138 -4.27 5.38 -10.11
CA THR A 138 -5.51 5.63 -10.84
C THR A 138 -5.24 5.90 -12.32
N ASP A 139 -6.21 5.55 -13.16
CA ASP A 139 -6.14 5.72 -14.61
C ASP A 139 -6.99 6.90 -15.12
N ASN A 140 -7.48 7.76 -14.21
CA ASN A 140 -8.32 8.90 -14.55
C ASN A 140 -7.70 10.24 -14.10
N PHE A 141 -7.86 11.26 -14.94
CA PHE A 141 -7.32 12.59 -14.69
C PHE A 141 -7.88 13.27 -13.44
N PRO A 142 -9.21 13.26 -13.16
CA PRO A 142 -9.76 13.91 -11.97
C PRO A 142 -9.11 13.46 -10.67
N THR A 143 -8.96 12.14 -10.45
CA THR A 143 -8.34 11.63 -9.22
C THR A 143 -6.85 11.96 -9.16
N ARG A 144 -6.14 11.96 -10.30
CA ARG A 144 -4.73 12.38 -10.35
C ARG A 144 -4.53 13.84 -9.95
N TYR A 145 -5.36 14.75 -10.44
CA TYR A 145 -5.30 16.17 -10.05
C TYR A 145 -5.64 16.35 -8.57
N LEU A 146 -6.65 15.64 -8.06
CA LEU A 146 -7.00 15.65 -6.65
C LEU A 146 -5.83 15.17 -5.77
N ILE A 147 -5.16 14.08 -6.13
CA ILE A 147 -3.98 13.58 -5.40
C ILE A 147 -2.85 14.62 -5.41
N ASN A 148 -2.61 15.26 -6.56
CA ASN A 148 -1.64 16.34 -6.64
C ASN A 148 -1.95 17.47 -5.65
N ASP A 149 -3.21 17.91 -5.60
CA ASP A 149 -3.64 19.00 -4.71
C ASP A 149 -3.53 18.64 -3.23
N LEU A 150 -3.55 17.35 -2.87
CA LEU A 150 -3.30 16.89 -1.50
C LEU A 150 -1.82 16.88 -1.13
N CYS A 151 -0.91 16.80 -2.11
CA CYS A 151 0.51 16.57 -1.89
C CYS A 151 1.39 17.84 -2.00
N VAL A 152 0.82 18.98 -2.41
CA VAL A 152 1.53 20.27 -2.62
C VAL A 152 1.24 21.24 -1.49
#